data_AF-A0A7C5W934-F1
#
_entry.id   AF-A0A7C5W934-F1
#
_cell.length_a   1.000
_cell.length_b   1.000
_cell.length_c   1.000
_cell.angle_alpha   90.00
_cell.angle_beta   90.00
_cell.angle_gamma   90.00
#
_symmetry.space_group_name_H-M   'P 1'
#
loop_
_entity.id
_entity.type
_entity.pdbx_description
1 polymer ?
#
loop_
_entity_poly.entity_id
_entity_poly.type
_entity_poly.pdbx_seq_one_letter_code
_entity_poly.pdbx_strand_id
1 'polypeptide(L)' 'MKNTKLIIIIVLVVAVLLLIFQNTDYVRVTLLFFRLEMPMILLLLITTGIGFLIGLLVALRGKPKLK' A
#
# COMPACT_ATOMS: atom_id res chain seq x y z
N MET A 1 17.43 24.98 -9.13
CA MET A 1 17.25 23.53 -8.87
C MET A 1 16.37 23.22 -7.63
N LYS A 2 16.40 24.02 -6.55
CA LYS A 2 15.60 23.74 -5.33
C LYS A 2 14.08 23.77 -5.57
N ASN A 3 13.62 24.73 -6.39
CA ASN A 3 12.20 24.93 -6.67
C ASN A 3 11.62 23.83 -7.58
N THR A 4 12.41 23.31 -8.53
CA THR A 4 12.01 22.19 -9.41
C THR A 4 11.79 20.91 -8.62
N LYS A 5 12.68 20.58 -7.68
CA LYS A 5 12.50 19.43 -6.79
C LYS A 5 11.24 19.56 -5.95
N LEU A 6 10.95 20.76 -5.46
CA LEU A 6 9.77 21.03 -4.64
C LEU A 6 8.47 20.90 -5.46
N ILE A 7 8.45 21.39 -6.70
CA ILE A 7 7.32 21.20 -7.63
C ILE A 7 7.10 19.71 -7.93
N ILE A 8 8.17 18.95 -8.22
CA ILE A 8 8.06 17.51 -8.49
C ILE A 8 7.49 16.76 -7.28
N ILE A 9 7.95 17.09 -6.07
CA ILE A 9 7.44 16.47 -4.83
C ILE A 9 5.95 16.80 -4.66
N ILE A 10 5.54 18.05 -4.86
CA ILE A 10 4.13 18.44 -4.77
C ILE A 10 3.29 17.67 -5.79
N VAL A 11 3.73 17.58 -7.05
CA VAL A 11 3.03 16.83 -8.10
C VAL A 11 2.89 15.35 -7.72
N LEU A 12 3.95 14.73 -7.20
CA LEU A 12 3.91 13.35 -6.73
C LEU A 12 2.93 13.15 -5.57
N VAL A 13 2.94 14.05 -4.59
CA VAL A 13 2.00 13.98 -3.44
C VAL A 13 0.56 14.12 -3.93
N VAL A 14 0.27 15.09 -4.81
CA VAL A 14 -1.06 15.28 -5.38
C VAL A 14 -1.49 14.05 -6.18
N ALA A 15 -0.60 13.47 -6.99
CA ALA A 15 -0.91 12.25 -7.74
C ALA A 15 -1.24 11.07 -6.82
N VAL A 16 -0.50 10.88 -5.72
CA VAL A 16 -0.78 9.86 -4.72
C VAL A 16 -2.15 10.09 -4.05
N LEU A 17 -2.45 11.34 -3.67
CA LEU A 17 -3.76 11.68 -3.10
C LEU A 17 -4.89 11.42 -4.10
N LEU A 18 -4.72 11.79 -5.38
CA LEU A 18 -5.70 11.50 -6.41
C LEU A 18 -5.91 10.00 -6.59
N LEU A 19 -4.85 9.18 -6.59
CA LEU A 19 -5.01 7.73 -6.62
C LEU A 19 -5.78 7.22 -5.39
N ILE A 20 -5.52 7.74 -4.21
CA ILE A 20 -6.24 7.36 -2.98
C ILE A 20 -7.74 7.70 -3.10
N PHE A 21 -8.05 8.95 -3.44
CA PHE A 21 -9.44 9.44 -3.46
C PHE A 21 -10.23 8.99 -4.69
N GLN A 22 -9.59 8.80 -5.84
CA GLN A 22 -10.26 8.25 -7.04
C GLN A 22 -10.53 6.75 -6.92
N ASN A 23 -9.69 6.00 -6.20
CA ASN A 23 -9.90 4.57 -5.95
C ASN A 23 -10.63 4.32 -4.62
N THR A 24 -11.56 5.21 -4.24
CA THR A 24 -12.45 5.01 -3.09
C THR A 24 -13.69 4.18 -3.45
N ASP A 25 -13.78 3.69 -4.70
CA ASP A 25 -14.83 2.78 -5.11
C ASP A 25 -14.89 1.57 -4.17
N TYR A 26 -16.11 1.25 -3.75
CA TYR A 26 -16.37 0.13 -2.88
C TYR A 26 -16.22 -1.16 -3.67
N VAL A 27 -15.33 -2.02 -3.22
CA VAL A 27 -15.10 -3.35 -3.79
C VAL A 27 -15.67 -4.39 -2.84
N ARG A 28 -16.40 -5.35 -3.41
CA ARG A 28 -16.92 -6.50 -2.69
C ARG A 28 -15.82 -7.55 -2.51
N VAL A 29 -15.41 -7.74 -1.27
CA VAL A 29 -14.50 -8.82 -0.87
C VAL A 29 -15.32 -9.99 -0.36
N THR A 30 -15.15 -11.16 -0.97
CA THR A 30 -15.74 -12.42 -0.50
C THR A 30 -14.63 -13.30 0.06
N LEU A 31 -14.68 -13.54 1.37
CA LEU A 31 -13.87 -14.53 2.08
C LEU A 31 -14.71 -15.80 2.29
N LEU A 32 -14.05 -16.88 2.75
CA LEU A 32 -14.64 -18.22 2.86
C LEU A 32 -16.02 -18.26 3.54
N PHE A 33 -16.25 -17.39 4.53
CA PHE A 33 -17.51 -17.28 5.27
C PHE A 33 -18.06 -15.85 5.38
N PHE A 34 -17.40 -14.86 4.77
CA PHE A 34 -17.73 -13.44 4.97
C PHE A 34 -17.78 -12.68 3.65
N ARG A 35 -18.70 -11.73 3.56
CA ARG A 35 -18.74 -10.75 2.47
C ARG A 35 -18.63 -9.37 3.09
N LEU A 36 -17.68 -8.58 2.62
CA LEU A 36 -17.40 -7.25 3.14
C LEU A 36 -17.26 -6.29 1.97
N GLU A 37 -17.92 -5.14 2.06
CA GLU A 37 -17.77 -4.06 1.09
C GLU A 37 -16.85 -3.02 1.71
N MET A 38 -15.73 -2.72 1.05
CA MET A 38 -14.78 -1.73 1.54
C MET A 38 -14.17 -0.93 0.39
N PRO A 39 -13.75 0.32 0.62
CA PRO A 39 -12.98 1.08 -0.35
C PRO A 39 -11.74 0.32 -0.83
N MET A 40 -11.50 0.31 -2.14
CA MET A 40 -10.36 -0.38 -2.75
C MET A 40 -9.02 0.03 -2.13
N ILE A 41 -8.86 1.31 -1.80
CA ILE A 41 -7.63 1.81 -1.17
C ILE A 41 -7.37 1.19 0.21
N LEU A 42 -8.42 0.93 1.02
CA LEU A 42 -8.26 0.27 2.31
C LEU A 42 -7.82 -1.18 2.11
N LEU A 43 -8.41 -1.88 1.14
CA LEU A 43 -8.01 -3.23 0.80
C LEU A 43 -6.54 -3.30 0.37
N LEU A 44 -6.08 -2.36 -0.47
CA LEU A 44 -4.69 -2.27 -0.93
C LEU A 44 -3.71 -2.02 0.23
N LEU A 45 -4.03 -1.10 1.13
CA LEU A 45 -3.19 -0.80 2.29
C LEU A 45 -3.10 -1.98 3.24
N ILE A 46 -4.23 -2.64 3.53
CA ILE A 46 -4.28 -3.82 4.41
C ILE A 46 -3.47 -4.97 3.81
N THR A 47 -3.71 -5.30 2.54
CA THR A 47 -3.02 -6.43 1.88
C THR A 47 -1.53 -6.17 1.73
N THR A 48 -1.12 -4.96 1.36
CA THR A 48 0.29 -4.56 1.28
C THR A 48 0.95 -4.58 2.65
N GLY A 49 0.28 -4.04 3.68
CA GLY A 49 0.78 -4.05 5.06
C GLY A 49 0.97 -5.46 5.60
N ILE A 50 -0.02 -6.34 5.44
CA ILE A 50 0.06 -7.76 5.85
C ILE A 50 1.19 -8.47 5.11
N GLY A 51 1.27 -8.32 3.78
CA GLY A 51 2.32 -8.93 2.97
C GLY A 51 3.73 -8.46 3.37
N PHE A 52 3.90 -7.15 3.60
CA PHE A 52 5.16 -6.58 4.08
C PHE A 52 5.54 -7.11 5.45
N LEU A 53 4.61 -7.13 6.42
CA LEU A 53 4.88 -7.65 7.76
C LEU A 53 5.28 -9.12 7.73
N ILE A 54 4.57 -9.95 6.95
CA ILE A 54 4.93 -11.37 6.77
C ILE A 54 6.33 -11.49 6.16
N GLY A 55 6.62 -10.74 5.09
CA GLY A 55 7.93 -10.74 4.44
C GLY A 55 9.06 -10.29 5.38
N LEU A 56 8.81 -9.26 6.19
CA LEU A 56 9.72 -8.76 7.20
C LEU A 56 10.00 -9.83 8.27
N LEU A 57 8.95 -10.49 8.78
CA LEU A 57 9.10 -11.58 9.77
C LEU A 57 9.92 -12.75 9.21
N VAL A 58 9.71 -13.11 7.94
CA VAL A 58 10.50 -14.14 7.25
C VAL A 58 11.96 -13.69 7.11
N ALA A 59 12.20 -12.45 6.67
CA ALA A 59 13.55 -11.91 6.51
C ALA A 59 14.33 -11.87 7.83
N LEU A 60 13.68 -11.46 8.93
CA LEU A 60 14.28 -11.41 10.26
C LEU A 60 14.60 -12.80 10.84
N ARG A 61 13.88 -13.85 10.40
CA ARG A 61 14.14 -15.25 10.80
C ARG A 61 15.15 -15.96 9.90
N GLY A 62 15.45 -15.41 8.72
CA GLY A 62 16.48 -15.92 7.84
C GLY A 62 17.86 -15.66 8.44
N LYS A 63 18.65 -16.71 8.71
CA LYS A 63 20.05 -16.53 9.10
C LYS A 63 20.77 -15.78 7.96
N PRO A 64 21.50 -14.68 8.25
CA PRO A 64 22.32 -14.05 7.23
C PRO A 64 23.31 -15.10 6.72
N LYS A 65 23.33 -15.31 5.40
CA LYS A 65 24.47 -15.98 4.77
C LYS A 65 25.66 -15.02 4.94
N LEU A 66 26.40 -15.17 6.04
CA LEU A 66 27.74 -14.64 6.18
C LEU A 66 28.54 -15.19 4.99
N LYS A 67 28.87 -14.31 4.05
CA LYS A 67 29.88 -14.55 3.01
C LYS A 67 31.19 -13.97 3.50
#